data_AF-A0A0Q0L327-F1
#
_entry.id   AF-A0A0Q0L327-F1
#
_cell.length_a   1.000
_cell.length_b   1.000
_cell.length_c   1.000
_cell.angle_alpha   90.00
_cell.angle_beta   90.00
_cell.angle_gamma   90.00
#
_symmetry.space_group_name_H-M   'P 1'
#
loop_
_entity.id
_entity.type
_entity.pdbx_description
1 polymer ?
#
loop_
_entity_poly.entity_id
_entity_poly.type
_entity_poly.pdbx_seq_one_letter_code
_entity_poly.pdbx_strand_id
1 'polypeptide(L)'
;MSISLSHSISAKVLIGVSSENGESLKYSRKQFNGELKSAYSCVINQLDSNYDVITVPQARHIKMLQNNEVDIAMPLLLLPQRDLFATRSATIYQVGYELISHSTNPDLSIENLRRQAN
;
A
#
# COMPACT_ATOMS: atom_id res chain seq x y z
N MET A 1 -2.62 7.01 -50.18
CA MET A 1 -2.67 7.66 -48.86
C MET A 1 -2.99 6.57 -47.85
N SER A 2 -1.99 6.12 -47.08
CA SER A 2 -2.16 5.04 -46.10
C SER A 2 -2.32 5.67 -44.73
N ILE A 3 -3.49 5.46 -44.11
CA ILE A 3 -3.79 5.92 -42.76
C ILE A 3 -3.20 4.89 -41.80
N SER A 4 -2.12 5.25 -41.10
CA SER A 4 -1.60 4.49 -39.97
C SER A 4 -2.48 4.77 -38.75
N LEU A 5 -3.36 3.83 -38.42
CA LEU A 5 -4.10 3.83 -37.15
C LEU A 5 -3.16 3.32 -36.06
N SER A 6 -2.39 4.23 -35.45
CA SER A 6 -1.68 3.96 -34.21
C SER A 6 -2.69 3.89 -33.06
N HIS A 7 -3.33 2.73 -32.87
CA HIS A 7 -3.98 2.41 -31.61
C HIS A 7 -2.90 2.23 -30.55
N SER A 8 -2.58 3.30 -29.82
CA SER A 8 -1.86 3.17 -28.55
C SER A 8 -2.80 2.47 -27.59
N ILE A 9 -2.60 1.16 -27.40
CA ILE A 9 -3.20 0.43 -26.28
C ILE A 9 -2.58 1.02 -25.03
N SER A 10 -3.27 1.97 -24.39
CA SER A 10 -2.84 2.49 -23.09
C SER A 10 -2.91 1.31 -22.12
N ALA A 11 -1.74 0.79 -21.72
CA ALA A 11 -1.66 -0.20 -20.67
C ALA A 11 -2.33 0.37 -19.41
N LYS A 12 -3.23 -0.40 -18.81
CA LYS A 12 -3.86 0.00 -17.55
C LYS A 12 -2.82 -0.09 -16.44
N VAL A 13 -2.84 0.89 -15.54
CA VAL A 13 -2.03 0.87 -14.31
C VAL A 13 -2.57 -0.22 -13.39
N LEU A 14 -1.72 -1.11 -12.93
CA LEU A 14 -2.08 -2.14 -11.94
C LEU A 14 -1.66 -1.69 -10.54
N ILE A 15 -2.66 -1.55 -9.67
CA ILE A 15 -2.46 -1.11 -8.29
C ILE A 15 -2.59 -2.29 -7.34
N GLY A 16 -1.56 -2.53 -6.54
CA GLY A 16 -1.60 -3.46 -5.42
C GLY A 16 -2.16 -2.82 -4.15
N VAL A 17 -3.03 -3.54 -3.47
CA VAL A 17 -3.51 -3.24 -2.12
C VAL A 17 -3.31 -4.47 -1.23
N SER A 18 -2.80 -4.26 -0.02
CA SER A 18 -2.65 -5.36 0.93
C SER A 18 -3.99 -5.79 1.52
N SER A 19 -4.23 -7.10 1.58
CA SER A 19 -5.39 -7.68 2.27
C SER A 19 -5.33 -7.52 3.79
N GLU A 20 -4.16 -7.21 4.34
CA GLU A 20 -3.88 -7.19 5.79
C GLU A 20 -4.03 -5.80 6.42
N ASN A 21 -4.37 -4.77 5.65
CA ASN A 21 -4.53 -3.40 6.15
C ASN A 21 -5.74 -3.20 7.10
N GLY A 22 -6.44 -4.28 7.47
CA GLY A 22 -7.65 -4.22 8.29
C GLY A 22 -8.70 -3.30 7.66
N GLU A 23 -9.42 -2.54 8.49
CA GLU A 23 -10.40 -1.54 8.05
C GLU A 23 -9.77 -0.23 7.54
N SER A 24 -8.44 -0.12 7.48
CA SER A 24 -7.77 1.14 7.13
C SER A 24 -7.94 1.48 5.64
N LEU A 25 -7.58 0.55 4.75
CA LEU A 25 -7.84 0.66 3.31
C LEU A 25 -8.09 -0.72 2.70
N LYS A 26 -9.26 -0.88 2.08
CA LYS A 26 -9.66 -2.08 1.34
C LYS A 26 -10.11 -1.70 -0.05
N TYR A 27 -9.97 -2.61 -1.01
CA TYR A 27 -10.59 -2.49 -2.32
C TYR A 27 -11.58 -3.62 -2.54
N SER A 28 -12.84 -3.27 -2.79
CA SER A 28 -13.89 -4.25 -3.04
C SER A 28 -14.99 -3.62 -3.90
N ARG A 29 -15.68 -4.43 -4.72
CA ARG A 29 -16.77 -3.96 -5.60
C ARG A 29 -16.37 -2.73 -6.44
N LYS A 30 -15.12 -2.71 -6.91
CA LYS A 30 -14.50 -1.61 -7.69
C LYS A 30 -14.42 -0.26 -6.96
N GLN A 31 -14.35 -0.27 -5.63
CA GLN A 31 -14.28 0.95 -4.82
C GLN A 31 -13.31 0.77 -3.65
N PHE A 32 -12.65 1.87 -3.28
CA PHE A 32 -11.89 1.94 -2.02
C PHE A 32 -12.85 2.11 -0.84
N ASN A 33 -12.56 1.37 0.24
CA ASN A 33 -13.31 1.33 1.48
C ASN A 33 -12.35 1.48 2.67
N GLY A 34 -12.89 1.80 3.84
CA GLY A 34 -12.11 2.00 5.06
C GLY A 34 -11.84 3.46 5.40
N GLU A 35 -11.12 3.67 6.49
CA GLU A 35 -10.84 5.00 7.07
C GLU A 35 -10.05 5.90 6.11
N LEU A 36 -9.10 5.32 5.37
CA LEU A 36 -8.21 6.05 4.47
C LEU A 36 -8.78 6.21 3.06
N LYS A 37 -10.01 5.71 2.79
CA LYS A 37 -10.55 5.66 1.42
C LYS A 37 -10.57 7.02 0.73
N SER A 38 -10.92 8.09 1.46
CA SER A 38 -11.08 9.43 0.87
C SER A 38 -9.73 9.99 0.43
N ALA A 39 -8.70 9.85 1.25
CA ALA A 39 -7.35 10.31 0.94
C ALA A 39 -6.77 9.57 -0.29
N TYR A 40 -6.87 8.24 -0.31
CA TYR A 40 -6.34 7.45 -1.42
C TYR A 40 -7.17 7.61 -2.70
N SER A 41 -8.51 7.67 -2.60
CA SER A 41 -9.36 7.90 -3.76
C SER A 41 -9.09 9.28 -4.39
N CYS A 42 -8.84 10.31 -3.58
CA CYS A 42 -8.46 11.63 -4.09
C CYS A 42 -7.19 11.57 -4.95
N VAL A 43 -6.18 10.82 -4.53
CA VAL A 43 -4.92 10.68 -5.29
C VAL A 43 -5.12 9.84 -6.55
N ILE A 44 -5.80 8.69 -6.44
CA ILE A 44 -6.00 7.77 -7.56
C ILE A 44 -6.91 8.35 -8.65
N ASN A 45 -7.89 9.17 -8.28
CA ASN A 45 -8.77 9.83 -9.24
C ASN A 45 -8.07 10.93 -10.06
N GLN A 46 -6.84 11.32 -9.69
CA GLN A 46 -6.00 12.24 -10.46
C GLN A 46 -5.10 11.53 -11.46
N LEU A 47 -5.13 10.19 -11.52
CA LEU A 47 -4.42 9.45 -12.56
C LEU A 47 -5.13 9.64 -13.89
N ASP A 48 -4.40 10.13 -14.90
CA ASP A 48 -4.90 10.26 -16.28
C ASP A 48 -5.08 8.91 -17.00
N SER A 49 -4.83 7.80 -16.30
CA SER A 49 -4.83 6.43 -16.84
C SER A 49 -5.92 5.58 -16.19
N ASN A 50 -6.51 4.70 -17.00
CA ASN A 50 -7.33 3.60 -16.47
C ASN A 50 -6.47 2.72 -15.56
N TYR A 51 -7.07 2.23 -14.46
CA TYR A 51 -6.39 1.35 -13.52
C TYR A 51 -7.24 0.12 -13.19
N ASP A 52 -6.55 -0.97 -12.86
CA ASP A 52 -7.12 -2.14 -12.20
C ASP A 52 -6.47 -2.27 -10.81
N VAL A 53 -7.17 -2.89 -9.85
CA VAL A 53 -6.67 -3.06 -8.48
C VAL A 53 -6.71 -4.53 -8.11
N ILE A 54 -5.62 -5.03 -7.55
CA ILE A 54 -5.52 -6.36 -6.99
C ILE A 54 -5.33 -6.30 -5.48
N THR A 55 -5.89 -7.27 -4.78
CA THR A 55 -5.74 -7.41 -3.33
C THR A 55 -5.02 -8.71 -3.02
N VAL A 56 -3.86 -8.62 -2.37
CA VAL A 56 -2.99 -9.74 -2.06
C VAL A 56 -2.34 -9.57 -0.67
N PRO A 57 -1.83 -10.64 -0.04
CA PRO A 57 -1.09 -10.54 1.23
C PRO A 57 0.09 -9.55 1.16
N GLN A 58 0.44 -8.90 2.28
CA GLN A 58 1.41 -7.79 2.31
C GLN A 58 2.79 -8.20 1.77
N ALA A 59 3.26 -9.40 2.14
CA ALA A 59 4.55 -9.90 1.69
C ALA A 59 4.57 -10.10 0.16
N ARG A 60 3.48 -10.67 -0.39
CA ARG A 60 3.32 -10.84 -1.84
C ARG A 60 3.22 -9.49 -2.54
N HIS A 61 2.47 -8.55 -1.97
CA HIS A 61 2.33 -7.19 -2.49
C HIS A 61 3.68 -6.50 -2.69
N ILE A 62 4.57 -6.56 -1.69
CA ILE A 62 5.93 -6.01 -1.78
C ILE A 62 6.75 -6.74 -2.85
N LYS A 63 6.64 -8.07 -2.92
CA LYS A 63 7.39 -8.86 -3.91
C LYS A 63 6.95 -8.57 -5.34
N MET A 64 5.65 -8.38 -5.55
CA MET A 64 5.10 -7.97 -6.85
C MET A 64 5.63 -6.60 -7.27
N LEU A 65 5.71 -5.64 -6.34
CA LEU A 65 6.31 -4.32 -6.62
C LEU A 65 7.79 -4.45 -7.02
N GLN A 66 8.57 -5.25 -6.28
CA GLN A 66 9.98 -5.51 -6.60
C GLN A 66 10.20 -6.12 -7.98
N ASN A 67 9.24 -6.93 -8.43
CA ASN A 67 9.32 -7.65 -9.70
C ASN A 67 8.66 -6.89 -10.87
N ASN A 68 8.17 -5.66 -10.65
CA ASN A 68 7.37 -4.88 -11.62
C ASN A 68 6.07 -5.60 -12.07
N GLU A 69 5.49 -6.42 -11.19
CA GLU A 69 4.20 -7.08 -11.42
C GLU A 69 3.01 -6.20 -11.00
N VAL A 70 3.26 -5.11 -10.26
CA VAL A 70 2.32 -4.00 -10.02
C VAL A 70 3.05 -2.69 -10.25
N ASP A 71 2.32 -1.69 -10.72
CA ASP A 71 2.87 -0.35 -11.00
C ASP A 71 2.86 0.53 -9.74
N ILE A 72 1.83 0.37 -8.90
CA ILE A 72 1.63 1.14 -7.67
C ILE A 72 1.33 0.18 -6.53
N ALA A 73 1.89 0.44 -5.35
CA ALA A 73 1.62 -0.33 -4.15
C ALA A 73 1.17 0.58 -3.00
N MET A 74 -0.03 0.36 -2.46
CA MET A 74 -0.57 1.22 -1.41
C MET A 74 -1.59 0.55 -0.46
N PRO A 75 -1.79 1.12 0.76
CA PRO A 75 -0.85 1.97 1.48
C PRO A 75 0.45 1.21 1.80
N LEU A 76 1.57 1.90 1.75
CA LEU A 76 2.85 1.40 2.21
C LEU A 76 3.53 2.43 3.10
N LEU A 77 4.08 1.97 4.22
CA LEU A 77 5.00 2.77 5.03
C LEU A 77 6.23 3.19 4.23
N LEU A 78 6.68 4.41 4.45
CA LEU A 78 7.93 4.89 3.87
C LEU A 78 9.08 4.31 4.67
N LEU A 79 9.76 3.30 4.10
CA LEU A 79 10.92 2.64 4.69
C LEU A 79 12.09 2.78 3.72
N PRO A 80 13.29 3.21 4.16
CA PRO A 80 14.44 3.45 3.28
C PRO A 80 14.81 2.26 2.38
N GLN A 81 14.66 1.03 2.90
CA GLN A 81 14.93 -0.19 2.14
C GLN A 81 14.06 -0.38 0.88
N ARG A 82 12.92 0.31 0.79
CA ARG A 82 12.01 0.24 -0.37
C ARG A 82 12.45 1.16 -1.51
N ASP A 83 13.26 2.17 -1.21
CA ASP A 83 13.81 3.09 -2.21
C ASP A 83 14.77 2.38 -3.19
N LEU A 84 15.20 1.15 -2.87
CA LEU A 84 16.02 0.30 -3.74
C LEU A 84 15.27 -0.24 -4.97
N PHE A 85 13.94 -0.27 -4.94
CA PHE A 85 13.13 -0.89 -6.00
C PHE A 85 11.82 -0.14 -6.30
N ALA A 86 11.54 0.96 -5.62
CA ALA A 86 10.35 1.76 -5.84
C ALA A 86 10.63 3.24 -5.65
N THR A 87 9.93 4.09 -6.40
CA THR A 87 9.86 5.53 -6.13
C THR A 87 8.68 5.81 -5.24
N ARG A 88 8.87 6.65 -4.21
CA ARG A 88 7.80 7.03 -3.27
C ARG A 88 7.08 8.31 -3.69
N SER A 89 5.77 8.35 -3.45
CA SER A 89 5.00 9.58 -3.50
C SER A 89 5.29 10.48 -2.30
N ALA A 90 4.72 11.68 -2.29
CA ALA A 90 4.54 12.44 -1.06
C ALA A 90 3.71 11.62 -0.04
N THR A 91 3.92 11.89 1.25
CA THR A 91 3.18 11.24 2.34
C THR A 91 1.70 11.60 2.26
N ILE A 92 0.84 10.60 2.08
CA ILE A 92 -0.62 10.78 2.04
C ILE A 92 -1.21 10.80 3.45
N TYR A 93 -0.66 9.99 4.36
CA TYR A 93 -1.14 9.84 5.73
C TYR A 93 0.01 9.50 6.69
N GLN A 94 -0.03 10.05 7.90
CA GLN A 94 0.93 9.74 8.97
C GLN A 94 0.28 8.78 9.96
N VAL A 95 0.98 7.70 10.30
CA VAL A 95 0.53 6.70 11.29
C VAL A 95 1.42 6.73 12.52
N GLY A 96 0.83 6.53 13.70
CA GLY A 96 1.53 6.25 14.94
C GLY A 96 1.61 4.75 15.20
N TYR A 97 2.65 4.31 15.92
CA TYR A 97 2.75 2.96 16.44
C TYR A 97 2.56 2.98 17.94
N GLU A 98 1.66 2.13 18.41
CA GLU A 98 1.43 1.93 19.83
C GLU A 98 1.77 0.49 20.19
N LEU A 99 2.43 0.32 21.34
CA LEU A 99 2.67 -0.99 21.90
C LEU A 99 1.44 -1.39 22.72
N ILE A 100 0.75 -2.43 22.26
CA ILE A 100 -0.37 -3.03 22.99
C ILE A 100 0.16 -4.27 23.72
N SER A 101 0.05 -4.28 25.05
CA SER A 101 0.44 -5.40 25.90
C SER A 101 -0.72 -5.78 26.82
N HIS A 102 -0.97 -7.09 26.95
CA HIS A 102 -1.91 -7.64 27.93
C HIS A 102 -1.30 -7.76 29.34
N SER A 103 -0.05 -7.32 29.53
CA SER A 103 0.64 -7.44 30.80
C SER A 103 -0.04 -6.58 31.86
N THR A 104 -0.31 -7.18 33.03
CA THR A 104 -0.67 -6.44 34.24
C THR A 104 0.51 -5.64 34.79
N ASN A 105 1.72 -5.85 34.26
CA ASN A 105 2.91 -5.13 34.64
C ASN A 105 2.97 -3.78 33.90
N PRO A 106 2.90 -2.64 34.61
CA PRO A 106 2.92 -1.32 33.99
C PRO A 106 4.29 -0.95 33.40
N ASP A 107 5.34 -1.72 33.70
CA ASP A 107 6.67 -1.49 33.13
C ASP A 107 6.71 -1.97 31.66
N LEU A 108 6.47 -1.04 30.74
CA LEU A 108 6.61 -1.25 29.30
C LEU A 108 7.98 -0.83 28.76
N SER A 109 9.01 -0.75 29.61
CA SER A 109 10.36 -0.47 29.15
C SER A 109 10.83 -1.52 28.13
N ILE A 110 11.62 -1.10 27.14
CA ILE A 110 12.20 -2.00 26.13
C ILE A 110 12.95 -3.17 26.79
N GLU A 111 13.58 -2.93 27.93
CA GLU A 111 14.29 -3.95 28.70
C GLU A 111 13.33 -5.02 29.26
N ASN A 112 12.22 -4.62 29.88
CA ASN A 112 11.23 -5.56 30.38
C ASN A 112 10.56 -6.34 29.24
N LEU A 113 10.27 -5.68 28.11
CA LEU A 113 9.71 -6.33 26.92
C LEU A 113 10.65 -7.38 26.35
N ARG A 114 11.96 -7.10 26.27
CA ARG A 114 12.97 -8.08 25.84
C ARG A 114 13.05 -9.27 26.78
N ARG A 115 12.89 -9.06 28.09
CA ARG A 115 12.91 -10.13 29.09
C ARG A 115 11.71 -11.06 28.97
N GLN A 116 10.53 -10.54 28.63
CA GLN A 116 9.30 -11.33 28.44
C GLN A 116 9.26 -12.13 27.13
N ALA A 117 10.04 -11.72 26.12
CA ALA A 117 10.04 -12.35 24.80
C ALA A 117 10.98 -13.57 24.69
N ASN A 118 11.82 -13.82 25.70
CA ASN A 118 12.73 -14.97 25.79
C ASN A 118 12.26 -15.94 26.88
#